data_AF-A0A1G4ZL46-F1
#
_entry.id   AF-A0A1G4ZL46-F1
#
_cell.length_a   1.000
_cell.length_b   1.000
_cell.length_c   1.000
_cell.angle_alpha   90.00
_cell.angle_beta   90.00
_cell.angle_gamma   90.00
#
_symmetry.space_group_name_H-M   'P 1'
#
loop_
_entity.id
_entity.type
_entity.pdbx_description
1 polymer ?
#
loop_
_entity_poly.entity_id
_entity_poly.type
_entity_poly.pdbx_seq_one_letter_code
_entity_poly.pdbx_strand_id
1 'polypeptide(L)'
;MISKGRVAMLWALALGGCTALDAHSFDHAEGWRAAQVVSVGQAGDLAGTADRDCGADGGATARYAVVRYRNGGVHTRSLGTGRWPAGSEPKVGDAVHVNILDCTAPLALR
;
A
#
# COMPACT_ATOMS: atom_id res chain seq x y z
N MET A 1 8.55 39.06 51.88
CA MET A 1 8.15 39.67 50.60
C MET A 1 8.77 38.86 49.48
N ILE A 2 7.98 38.07 48.74
CA ILE A 2 8.47 37.19 47.66
C ILE A 2 8.55 38.02 46.37
N SER A 3 9.76 38.26 45.85
CA SER A 3 9.96 39.07 44.65
C SER A 3 9.67 38.24 43.39
N LYS A 4 8.77 38.78 42.55
CA LYS A 4 8.36 38.26 41.25
C LYS A 4 9.46 38.53 40.21
N GLY A 5 10.54 37.74 40.24
CA GLY A 5 11.61 37.76 39.25
C GLY A 5 11.34 36.79 38.10
N ARG A 6 10.34 37.13 37.29
CA ARG A 6 9.94 36.54 36.00
C ARG A 6 10.95 35.55 35.41
N VAL A 7 10.62 34.26 35.57
CA VAL A 7 11.10 33.11 34.81
C VAL A 7 11.24 33.53 33.35
N ALA A 8 12.47 33.88 32.98
CA ALA A 8 12.79 34.36 31.66
C ALA A 8 12.71 33.17 30.70
N MET A 9 11.53 33.05 30.07
CA MET A 9 11.41 32.89 28.63
C MET A 9 12.34 31.83 28.01
N LEU A 10 12.22 30.59 28.47
CA LEU A 10 12.80 29.39 27.84
C LEU A 10 11.69 28.53 27.21
N TRP A 11 10.77 29.17 26.49
CA TRP A 11 9.64 28.50 25.82
C TRP A 11 9.42 29.07 24.41
N ALA A 12 10.45 29.04 23.57
CA ALA A 12 10.33 29.52 22.19
C ALA A 12 10.98 28.62 21.13
N LEU A 13 11.31 27.36 21.44
CA LEU A 13 11.97 26.45 20.48
C LEU A 13 11.23 25.12 20.25
N ALA A 14 9.97 24.99 20.70
CA ALA A 14 9.19 23.75 20.58
C ALA A 14 8.08 23.81 19.52
N LEU A 15 8.24 24.65 18.48
CA LEU A 15 7.28 24.72 17.37
C LEU A 15 7.96 24.38 16.05
N GLY A 16 7.58 23.24 15.49
CA GLY A 16 7.70 22.98 14.05
C GLY A 16 8.81 22.03 13.63
N GLY A 17 8.78 20.79 14.10
CA GLY A 17 9.67 19.73 13.62
C GLY A 17 8.96 18.41 13.41
N CYS A 18 7.83 18.36 12.69
CA CYS A 18 7.15 17.10 12.35
C CYS A 18 6.49 17.16 10.96
N THR A 19 7.22 17.48 9.89
CA THR A 19 6.73 17.16 8.52
C THR A 19 7.88 16.67 7.66
N ALA A 20 8.44 15.52 8.03
CA ALA A 20 9.29 14.75 7.14
C ALA A 20 8.92 13.28 7.30
N LEU A 21 7.72 12.92 6.83
CA LEU A 21 7.47 11.57 6.34
C LEU A 21 7.20 11.70 4.84
N ASP A 22 8.27 11.85 4.07
CA ASP A 22 8.31 11.40 2.68
C ASP A 22 8.36 9.86 2.63
N ALA A 23 7.44 9.21 3.35
CA ALA A 23 7.16 7.80 3.23
C ALA A 23 5.90 7.76 2.38
N HIS A 24 6.05 7.47 1.07
CA HIS A 24 4.98 7.21 0.11
C HIS A 24 3.72 6.71 0.84
N SER A 25 2.81 7.63 1.16
CA SER A 25 1.78 7.34 2.15
C SER A 25 0.77 6.46 1.46
N PHE A 26 0.73 5.19 1.83
CA PHE A 26 -0.33 4.27 1.42
C PHE A 26 -1.64 4.68 2.09
N ASP A 27 -2.15 5.86 1.76
CA ASP A 27 -3.36 6.42 2.31
C ASP A 27 -4.55 5.61 1.79
N HIS A 28 -5.38 5.17 2.73
CA HIS A 28 -6.60 4.43 2.44
C HIS A 28 -7.60 5.30 1.66
N ALA A 29 -7.60 6.62 1.87
CA ALA A 29 -8.42 7.58 1.13
C ALA A 29 -8.01 7.67 -0.36
N GLU A 30 -6.72 7.49 -0.65
CA GLU A 30 -6.17 7.47 -2.01
C GLU A 30 -6.27 6.09 -2.69
N GLY A 31 -6.97 5.14 -2.06
CA GLY A 31 -7.25 3.82 -2.64
C GLY A 31 -6.26 2.73 -2.24
N TRP A 32 -5.26 2.99 -1.39
CA TRP A 32 -4.31 1.97 -0.99
C TRP A 32 -4.91 0.98 0.03
N ARG A 33 -4.69 -0.31 -0.19
CA ARG A 33 -5.17 -1.41 0.66
C ARG A 33 -4.03 -2.34 1.01
N ALA A 34 -3.86 -2.60 2.30
CA ALA A 34 -2.90 -3.58 2.79
C ALA A 34 -3.35 -5.01 2.44
N ALA A 35 -2.45 -5.77 1.84
CA ALA A 35 -2.72 -7.12 1.36
C ALA A 35 -1.52 -8.05 1.59
N GLN A 36 -1.73 -9.33 1.29
CA GLN A 36 -0.70 -10.34 1.24
C GLN A 36 -0.77 -11.09 -0.09
N VAL A 37 0.37 -11.35 -0.73
CA VAL A 37 0.42 -12.16 -1.95
C VAL A 37 0.08 -13.61 -1.61
N VAL A 38 -0.89 -14.19 -2.31
CA VAL A 38 -1.35 -15.58 -2.11
C VAL A 38 -1.10 -16.48 -3.32
N SER A 39 -0.89 -15.91 -4.50
CA SER A 39 -0.49 -16.64 -5.71
C SER A 39 0.24 -15.71 -6.68
N VAL A 40 1.11 -16.27 -7.52
CA VAL A 40 1.86 -15.56 -8.57
C VAL A 40 1.88 -16.44 -9.83
N GLY A 41 1.68 -15.86 -11.00
CA GLY A 41 1.56 -16.62 -12.24
C GLY A 41 1.23 -15.75 -13.44
N GLN A 42 0.76 -16.36 -14.52
CA GLN A 42 0.23 -15.62 -15.67
C GLN A 42 -1.23 -15.22 -15.41
N ALA A 43 -1.65 -14.08 -15.97
CA ALA A 43 -3.00 -13.56 -15.79
C ALA A 43 -4.09 -14.52 -16.25
N GLY A 44 -3.87 -15.26 -17.36
CA GLY A 44 -4.81 -16.22 -17.92
C GLY A 44 -5.06 -17.41 -16.98
N ASP A 45 -4.00 -17.89 -16.34
CA ASP A 45 -4.09 -19.02 -15.39
C ASP A 45 -4.80 -18.62 -14.09
N LEU A 46 -4.70 -17.33 -13.72
CA LEU A 46 -5.20 -16.81 -12.45
C LEU A 46 -6.56 -16.11 -12.56
N ALA A 47 -7.04 -15.80 -13.77
CA ALA A 47 -8.22 -14.98 -14.03
C ALA A 47 -9.53 -15.49 -13.40
N GLY A 48 -9.63 -16.79 -13.08
CA GLY A 48 -10.81 -17.41 -12.46
C GLY A 48 -10.73 -17.61 -10.94
N THR A 49 -9.64 -17.16 -10.29
CA THR A 49 -9.34 -17.52 -8.89
C THR A 49 -9.66 -16.43 -7.86
N ALA A 50 -10.06 -15.24 -8.30
CA ALA A 50 -10.36 -14.10 -7.44
C ALA A 50 -11.20 -13.03 -8.16
N ASP A 51 -11.87 -12.18 -7.37
CA ASP A 51 -12.64 -11.05 -7.88
C ASP A 51 -11.69 -9.98 -8.43
N ARG A 52 -12.02 -9.39 -9.59
CA ARG A 52 -11.19 -8.36 -10.24
C ARG A 52 -11.60 -6.98 -9.79
N ASP A 53 -10.83 -6.38 -8.88
CA ASP A 53 -10.87 -4.94 -8.63
C ASP A 53 -10.25 -4.19 -9.83
N CYS A 54 -9.20 -4.75 -10.41
CA CYS A 54 -8.52 -4.23 -11.58
C CYS A 54 -8.21 -5.33 -12.60
N GLY A 55 -8.22 -4.98 -13.89
CA GLY A 55 -7.99 -5.90 -15.00
C GLY A 55 -6.53 -6.38 -15.15
N ALA A 56 -6.33 -7.36 -16.03
CA ALA A 56 -5.01 -7.76 -16.48
C ALA A 56 -4.56 -6.87 -17.64
N ASP A 57 -3.81 -5.82 -17.33
CA ASP A 57 -3.06 -5.09 -18.35
C ASP A 57 -1.99 -6.01 -18.96
N GLY A 58 -1.99 -6.15 -20.28
CA GLY A 58 -0.99 -6.96 -21.01
C GLY A 58 -1.44 -8.36 -21.42
N GLY A 59 -2.71 -8.72 -21.20
CA GLY A 59 -3.30 -9.96 -21.71
C GLY A 59 -2.96 -11.20 -20.87
N ALA A 60 -3.36 -12.39 -21.36
CA ALA A 60 -3.33 -13.63 -20.59
C ALA A 60 -1.92 -14.07 -20.13
N THR A 61 -0.86 -13.71 -20.85
CA THR A 61 0.51 -14.11 -20.53
C THR A 61 1.23 -13.14 -19.60
N ALA A 62 0.61 -12.00 -19.26
CA ALA A 62 1.20 -11.01 -18.36
C ALA A 62 1.44 -11.63 -16.98
N ARG A 63 2.59 -11.32 -16.38
CA ARG A 63 2.87 -11.70 -14.98
C ARG A 63 1.86 -11.02 -14.08
N TYR A 64 1.34 -11.77 -13.12
CA TYR A 64 0.24 -11.35 -12.27
C TYR A 64 0.38 -11.93 -10.87
N ALA A 65 -0.13 -11.22 -9.86
CA ALA A 65 -0.15 -11.70 -8.47
C ALA A 65 -1.57 -11.60 -7.91
N VAL A 66 -2.05 -12.66 -7.28
CA VAL A 66 -3.31 -12.63 -6.53
C VAL A 66 -2.98 -12.23 -5.10
N VAL A 67 -3.75 -11.28 -4.56
CA VAL A 67 -3.57 -10.84 -3.18
C VAL A 67 -4.80 -11.17 -2.33
N ARG A 68 -4.60 -11.18 -1.02
CA ARG A 68 -5.67 -11.25 -0.04
C ARG A 68 -5.62 -10.01 0.82
N TYR A 69 -6.68 -9.21 0.83
CA TYR A 69 -6.75 -8.03 1.69
C TYR A 69 -6.79 -8.43 3.16
N ARG A 70 -6.03 -7.72 4.00
CA ARG A 70 -5.99 -8.01 5.44
C ARG A 70 -7.31 -7.67 6.14
N ASN A 71 -8.09 -6.73 5.58
CA ASN A 71 -9.36 -6.25 6.16
C ASN A 71 -10.56 -6.32 5.18
N GLY A 72 -10.54 -7.21 4.18
CA GLY A 72 -11.51 -7.20 3.06
C GLY A 72 -12.91 -7.80 3.31
N GLY A 73 -13.26 -8.21 4.54
CA GLY A 73 -14.55 -8.88 4.81
C GLY A 73 -14.69 -10.23 4.07
N VAL A 74 -15.90 -10.68 3.72
CA VAL A 74 -16.11 -11.98 3.04
C VAL A 74 -15.55 -12.05 1.60
N HIS A 75 -15.28 -10.90 0.98
CA HIS A 75 -14.65 -10.78 -0.34
C HIS A 75 -13.12 -10.69 -0.24
N THR A 76 -12.49 -11.49 0.64
CA THR A 76 -11.07 -11.32 1.01
C THR A 76 -10.06 -11.49 -0.14
N ARG A 77 -10.44 -12.06 -1.28
CA ARG A 77 -9.54 -12.38 -2.39
C ARG A 77 -9.87 -11.51 -3.60
N SER A 78 -9.30 -10.31 -3.63
CA SER A 78 -9.29 -9.51 -4.84
C SER A 78 -7.94 -9.61 -5.55
N LEU A 79 -7.98 -9.61 -6.88
CA LEU A 79 -6.81 -9.54 -7.73
C LEU A 79 -6.13 -8.17 -7.56
N GLY A 80 -4.94 -8.19 -6.99
CA GLY A 80 -4.03 -7.05 -7.03
C GLY A 80 -3.42 -6.98 -8.43
N THR A 81 -3.33 -5.78 -9.00
CA THR A 81 -2.89 -5.59 -10.37
C THR A 81 -1.53 -6.24 -10.67
N GLY A 82 -1.41 -6.76 -11.89
CA GLY A 82 -0.22 -7.48 -12.38
C GLY A 82 1.01 -6.62 -12.66
N ARG A 83 1.02 -5.35 -12.26
CA ARG A 83 2.20 -4.51 -12.43
C ARG A 83 3.14 -4.72 -11.26
N TRP A 84 4.20 -5.43 -11.56
CA TRP A 84 5.25 -5.69 -10.61
C TRP A 84 6.02 -4.40 -10.30
N PRO A 85 6.47 -4.23 -9.05
CA PRO A 85 7.36 -3.14 -8.71
C PRO A 85 8.67 -3.28 -9.49
N ALA A 86 9.15 -2.18 -10.07
CA ALA A 86 10.34 -2.18 -10.91
C ALA A 86 11.53 -2.82 -10.18
N GLY A 87 12.16 -3.82 -10.82
CA GLY A 87 13.33 -4.51 -10.26
C GLY A 87 13.03 -5.51 -9.14
N SER A 88 11.76 -5.86 -8.88
CA SER A 88 11.41 -6.82 -7.83
C SER A 88 10.29 -7.78 -8.25
N GLU A 89 10.41 -9.01 -7.73
CA GLU A 89 9.51 -10.13 -7.98
C GLU A 89 8.76 -10.46 -6.69
N PRO A 90 7.47 -10.08 -6.56
CA PRO A 90 6.67 -10.45 -5.41
C PRO A 90 6.55 -11.96 -5.28
N LYS A 91 6.60 -12.46 -4.06
CA LYS A 91 6.50 -13.88 -3.73
C LYS A 91 5.28 -14.12 -2.85
N VAL A 92 4.77 -15.35 -2.89
CA VAL A 92 3.69 -15.78 -1.99
C VAL A 92 4.13 -15.56 -0.53
N GLY A 93 3.27 -14.88 0.23
CA GLY A 93 3.52 -14.50 1.62
C GLY A 93 3.93 -13.04 1.81
N ASP A 94 4.41 -12.36 0.77
CA ASP A 94 4.85 -10.96 0.85
C ASP A 94 3.71 -10.03 1.27
N ALA A 95 4.04 -9.09 2.16
CA ALA A 95 3.14 -8.01 2.54
C ALA A 95 3.24 -6.88 1.52
N VAL A 96 2.10 -6.49 0.95
CA VAL A 96 2.06 -5.48 -0.13
C VAL A 96 0.93 -4.48 0.11
N HIS A 97 1.00 -3.35 -0.58
CA HIS A 97 -0.13 -2.45 -0.76
C HIS A 97 -0.56 -2.43 -2.23
N VAL A 98 -1.88 -2.45 -2.44
CA VAL A 98 -2.52 -2.38 -3.75
C VAL A 98 -3.33 -1.10 -3.81
N ASN A 99 -3.25 -0.35 -4.91
CA ASN A 99 -4.16 0.75 -5.16
C ASN A 99 -5.38 0.23 -5.93
N ILE A 100 -6.58 0.37 -5.35
CA ILE A 100 -7.84 -0.07 -5.97
C ILE A 100 -8.53 1.01 -6.80
N LEU A 101 -8.03 2.26 -6.73
CA LEU A 101 -8.53 3.40 -7.49
C LEU A 101 -7.67 3.67 -8.72
N ASP A 102 -6.36 3.41 -8.63
CA ASP A 102 -5.40 3.49 -9.73
C ASP A 102 -4.88 2.10 -10.09
N CYS A 103 -5.48 1.50 -11.12
CA CYS A 103 -5.08 0.17 -11.61
C CYS A 103 -3.73 0.16 -12.35
N THR A 104 -3.13 1.31 -12.64
CA THR A 104 -1.81 1.39 -13.28
C THR A 104 -0.68 1.43 -12.28
N ALA A 105 -0.99 1.71 -11.00
CA ALA A 105 -0.02 1.69 -9.92
C ALA A 105 0.54 0.26 -9.72
N PRO A 106 1.88 0.11 -9.64
CA PRO A 106 2.47 -1.19 -9.32
C PRO A 106 2.16 -1.58 -7.87
N LEU A 107 2.25 -2.87 -7.58
CA LEU A 107 2.24 -3.34 -6.19
C LEU A 107 3.38 -2.66 -5.43
N ALA A 108 3.09 -2.21 -4.22
CA ALA A 108 4.11 -1.63 -3.37
C ALA A 108 4.51 -2.63 -2.28
N LEU A 109 5.76 -3.08 -2.31
CA LEU A 109 6.31 -3.97 -1.29
C LEU A 109 6.49 -3.20 0.03
N ARG A 110 6.14 -3.84 1.15
CA ARG A 110 6.33 -3.29 2.50
C ARG A 110 7.72 -3.60 3.05
#